data_AF-A0A928PV24-F1
#
_entry.id   AF-A0A928PV24-F1
#
_cell.length_a   1.000
_cell.length_b   1.000
_cell.length_c   1.000
_cell.angle_alpha   90.00
_cell.angle_beta   90.00
_cell.angle_gamma   90.00
#
_symmetry.space_group_name_H-M   'P 1'
#
loop_
_entity.id
_entity.type
_entity.pdbx_description
1 polymer ?
#
loop_
_entity_poly.entity_id
_entity_poly.type
_entity_poly.pdbx_seq_one_letter_code
_entity_poly.pdbx_strand_id
1 'polypeptide(L)'
;MQNKELTFKNGKFRIMQIADTQEIPAVSPDTIKLICAALDAEKPDLVIFTGDQIKGYSSFFLGEKGKANAESTIKELIRPLEDRGIPFTMTFGNHDGEAALKKPEQFELYKQSPMFVYADAASEDDNATFCLSIDNKFLVYVFDTHSKAPNGGYSGINAQQLEWYRTVRDSYETPLPSLVFQHIPTPEYFDVIKKVRRFTKGAVRAYGNRKNEFFTLDPHNSGLRDFMGESPAAPFENIGQVDAFLEKGEVLGLYVGHDHINSFVSNYKGIDLGYTQGAGFNVYGPGYNRGVRVFDIYENGTYETRTSTFGELCGKGVDNKAKFALYSYAPTSVSQVTTAVKEFAVVAGAVAAVAGIVKLIKKK
;
A
#
# COMPACT_ATOMS: atom_id res chain seq x y z
N MET A 1 23.56 -9.49 -8.27
CA MET A 1 23.58 -8.08 -7.82
C MET A 1 23.63 -7.15 -9.02
N GLN A 2 22.76 -6.13 -9.07
CA GLN A 2 23.21 -4.81 -9.45
C GLN A 2 22.95 -3.85 -8.28
N ASN A 3 23.93 -3.82 -7.38
CA ASN A 3 23.99 -2.93 -6.23
C ASN A 3 24.35 -1.53 -6.75
N LYS A 4 23.36 -0.74 -7.15
CA LYS A 4 23.58 0.66 -7.49
C LYS A 4 23.85 1.40 -6.18
N GLU A 5 25.01 2.02 -6.07
CA GLU A 5 25.38 2.78 -4.88
C GLU A 5 24.37 3.93 -4.67
N LEU A 6 23.60 3.86 -3.59
CA LEU A 6 22.65 4.89 -3.20
C LEU A 6 23.39 5.87 -2.30
N THR A 7 23.48 7.12 -2.73
CA THR A 7 24.31 8.14 -2.07
C THR A 7 23.50 9.38 -1.76
N PHE A 8 23.72 9.98 -0.59
CA PHE A 8 23.10 11.25 -0.23
C PHE A 8 23.59 12.36 -1.18
N LYS A 9 22.66 13.23 -1.58
CA LYS A 9 22.94 14.40 -2.41
C LYS A 9 22.72 15.66 -1.59
N ASN A 10 23.83 16.34 -1.25
CA ASN A 10 23.82 17.54 -0.42
C ASN A 10 23.12 17.32 0.94
N GLY A 11 23.47 16.24 1.64
CA GLY A 11 22.91 15.95 2.97
C GLY A 11 21.52 15.30 2.96
N LYS A 12 20.95 15.00 1.78
CA LYS A 12 19.58 14.50 1.64
C LYS A 12 19.45 13.39 0.59
N PHE A 13 18.61 12.41 0.84
CA PHE A 13 18.20 11.38 -0.10
C PHE A 13 16.68 11.33 -0.18
N ARG A 14 16.12 11.38 -1.38
CA ARG A 14 14.66 11.41 -1.59
C ARG A 14 14.13 10.09 -2.12
N ILE A 15 13.22 9.49 -1.37
CA ILE A 15 12.44 8.32 -1.83
C ILE A 15 11.04 8.76 -2.22
N MET A 16 10.50 8.20 -3.30
CA MET A 16 9.08 8.29 -3.65
C MET A 16 8.44 6.91 -3.65
N GLN A 17 7.42 6.70 -2.83
CA GLN A 17 6.62 5.49 -2.79
C GLN A 17 5.39 5.61 -3.71
N ILE A 18 5.21 4.63 -4.57
CA ILE A 18 4.02 4.44 -5.40
C ILE A 18 3.35 3.13 -4.97
N ALA A 19 2.08 3.20 -4.59
CA ALA A 19 1.31 2.03 -4.14
C ALA A 19 0.11 1.79 -5.07
N ASP A 20 -0.25 0.52 -5.26
CA ASP A 20 -1.55 0.09 -5.80
C ASP A 20 -1.94 0.76 -7.12
N THR A 21 -1.08 0.65 -8.15
CA THR A 21 -1.46 1.09 -9.50
C THR A 21 -2.54 0.18 -10.09
N GLN A 22 -2.52 -1.12 -9.77
CA GLN A 22 -3.44 -2.16 -10.23
C GLN A 22 -3.91 -1.96 -11.67
N GLU A 23 -2.95 -1.75 -12.57
CA GLU A 23 -3.24 -1.47 -13.96
C GLU A 23 -3.61 -2.75 -14.72
N ILE A 24 -4.29 -2.57 -15.85
CA ILE A 24 -4.58 -3.61 -16.85
C ILE A 24 -3.74 -3.31 -18.10
N PRO A 25 -3.69 -4.21 -19.12
CA PRO A 25 -2.86 -3.97 -20.30
C PRO A 25 -3.16 -2.66 -21.05
N ALA A 26 -4.40 -2.19 -21.00
CA ALA A 26 -4.71 -0.81 -21.35
C ALA A 26 -4.44 0.10 -20.14
N VAL A 27 -3.15 0.39 -19.92
CA VAL A 27 -2.70 1.24 -18.81
C VAL A 27 -3.37 2.60 -18.90
N SER A 28 -3.86 3.10 -17.77
CA SER A 28 -4.57 4.37 -17.74
C SER A 28 -3.61 5.53 -18.02
N PRO A 29 -3.96 6.42 -18.98
CA PRO A 29 -3.20 7.65 -19.20
C PRO A 29 -3.14 8.53 -17.95
N ASP A 30 -4.16 8.51 -17.09
CA ASP A 30 -4.20 9.29 -15.85
C ASP A 30 -3.22 8.73 -14.80
N THR A 31 -3.01 7.41 -14.74
CA THR A 31 -1.97 6.79 -13.89
C THR A 31 -0.58 7.21 -14.35
N ILE A 32 -0.30 7.11 -15.66
CA ILE A 32 1.00 7.56 -16.20
C ILE A 32 1.18 9.07 -16.01
N LYS A 33 0.12 9.86 -16.19
CA LYS A 33 0.14 11.31 -15.95
C LYS A 33 0.48 11.64 -14.49
N LEU A 34 -0.11 10.93 -13.53
CA LEU A 34 0.22 11.06 -12.11
C LEU A 34 1.70 10.77 -11.86
N ILE A 35 2.17 9.61 -12.32
CA ILE A 35 3.56 9.15 -12.13
C ILE A 35 4.52 10.18 -12.72
N CYS A 36 4.33 10.59 -13.99
CA CYS A 36 5.17 11.60 -14.64
C CYS A 36 5.18 12.92 -13.87
N ALA A 37 4.01 13.46 -13.50
CA ALA A 37 3.93 14.74 -12.81
C ALA A 37 4.58 14.69 -11.42
N ALA A 38 4.44 13.57 -10.71
CA ALA A 38 5.09 13.35 -9.42
C ALA A 38 6.62 13.25 -9.55
N LEU A 39 7.12 12.50 -10.53
CA LEU A 39 8.56 12.42 -10.82
C LEU A 39 9.15 13.80 -11.15
N ASP A 40 8.45 14.61 -11.94
CA ASP A 40 8.90 15.94 -12.36
C ASP A 40 8.89 16.96 -11.21
N ALA A 41 7.86 16.90 -10.36
CA ALA A 41 7.72 17.80 -9.21
C ALA A 41 8.67 17.43 -8.07
N GLU A 42 8.76 16.14 -7.74
CA GLU A 42 9.45 15.66 -6.54
C GLU A 42 10.91 15.32 -6.80
N LYS A 43 11.28 14.94 -8.02
CA LYS A 43 12.66 14.58 -8.41
C LYS A 43 13.32 13.60 -7.43
N PRO A 44 12.74 12.41 -7.23
CA PRO A 44 13.27 11.44 -6.28
C PRO A 44 14.62 10.85 -6.72
N ASP A 45 15.41 10.44 -5.74
CA ASP A 45 16.66 9.69 -5.94
C ASP A 45 16.39 8.19 -6.10
N LEU A 46 15.28 7.70 -5.52
CA LEU A 46 14.79 6.33 -5.65
C LEU A 46 13.26 6.31 -5.66
N VAL A 47 12.68 5.47 -6.51
CA VAL A 47 11.25 5.14 -6.43
C VAL A 47 11.06 3.73 -5.87
N ILE A 48 10.07 3.53 -4.99
CA ILE A 48 9.70 2.22 -4.46
C ILE A 48 8.25 1.94 -4.84
N PHE A 49 8.01 0.88 -5.62
CA PHE A 49 6.66 0.37 -5.81
C PHE A 49 6.31 -0.64 -4.70
N THR A 50 5.28 -0.37 -3.90
CA THR A 50 4.92 -1.20 -2.74
C THR A 50 3.78 -2.17 -3.00
N GLY A 51 3.86 -2.88 -4.13
CA GLY A 51 2.95 -3.96 -4.48
C GLY A 51 1.68 -3.53 -5.21
N ASP A 52 1.01 -4.55 -5.75
CA ASP A 52 -0.21 -4.45 -6.55
C ASP A 52 -0.02 -3.51 -7.74
N GLN A 53 1.10 -3.67 -8.45
CA GLN A 53 1.39 -2.93 -9.67
C GLN A 53 0.38 -3.30 -10.75
N ILE A 54 0.05 -4.59 -10.86
CA ILE A 54 -0.91 -5.13 -11.83
C ILE A 54 -2.15 -5.71 -11.16
N LYS A 55 -3.29 -5.63 -11.84
CA LYS A 55 -4.54 -6.24 -11.41
C LYS A 55 -4.56 -7.75 -11.70
N GLY A 56 -3.65 -8.52 -11.11
CA GLY A 56 -3.33 -9.89 -11.58
C GLY A 56 -4.50 -10.88 -11.64
N TYR A 57 -5.55 -10.70 -10.84
CA TYR A 57 -6.80 -11.48 -10.94
C TYR A 57 -7.65 -11.22 -12.19
N SER A 58 -7.36 -10.15 -12.94
CA SER A 58 -8.10 -9.80 -14.15
C SER A 58 -7.91 -10.88 -15.21
N SER A 59 -8.98 -11.23 -15.94
CA SER A 59 -8.91 -12.16 -17.05
C SER A 59 -7.91 -11.75 -18.14
N PHE A 60 -7.55 -10.47 -18.23
CA PHE A 60 -6.49 -9.98 -19.13
C PHE A 60 -5.11 -10.57 -18.81
N PHE A 61 -4.83 -10.90 -17.54
CA PHE A 61 -3.55 -11.45 -17.12
C PHE A 61 -3.56 -12.98 -16.99
N LEU A 62 -4.66 -13.61 -17.39
CA LEU A 62 -4.85 -15.05 -17.37
C LEU A 62 -4.84 -15.62 -18.80
N GLY A 63 -4.74 -16.94 -18.90
CA GLY A 63 -4.76 -17.65 -20.17
C GLY A 63 -3.54 -17.36 -21.06
N GLU A 64 -3.68 -17.64 -22.35
CA GLU A 64 -2.58 -17.67 -23.33
C GLU A 64 -1.80 -16.35 -23.43
N LYS A 65 -2.51 -15.21 -23.39
CA LYS A 65 -1.89 -13.87 -23.48
C LYS A 65 -1.50 -13.28 -22.14
N GLY A 66 -1.80 -13.96 -21.02
CA GLY A 66 -1.67 -13.40 -19.69
C GLY A 66 -0.25 -12.95 -19.34
N LYS A 67 0.76 -13.74 -19.73
CA LYS A 67 2.17 -13.41 -19.48
C LYS A 67 2.63 -12.18 -20.26
N ALA A 68 2.40 -12.16 -21.57
CA ALA A 68 2.75 -11.02 -22.42
C ALA A 68 2.04 -9.73 -21.99
N ASN A 69 0.78 -9.86 -21.57
CA ASN A 69 0.00 -8.75 -21.04
C ASN A 69 0.64 -8.20 -19.75
N ALA A 70 0.97 -9.07 -18.78
CA ALA A 70 1.63 -8.66 -17.53
C ALA A 70 2.98 -7.97 -17.82
N GLU A 71 3.79 -8.55 -18.71
CA GLU A 71 5.07 -7.99 -19.12
C GLU A 71 4.93 -6.59 -19.72
N SER A 72 3.99 -6.41 -20.65
CA SER A 72 3.76 -5.11 -21.30
C SER A 72 3.28 -4.05 -20.31
N THR A 73 2.36 -4.40 -19.40
CA THR A 73 1.86 -3.48 -18.37
C THR A 73 2.97 -3.04 -17.43
N ILE A 74 3.80 -3.97 -16.95
CA ILE A 74 4.92 -3.66 -16.05
C ILE A 74 5.91 -2.72 -16.76
N LYS A 75 6.28 -3.02 -18.00
CA LYS A 75 7.17 -2.18 -18.81
C LYS A 75 6.61 -0.76 -18.99
N GLU A 76 5.31 -0.63 -19.25
CA GLU A 76 4.68 0.68 -19.39
C GLU A 76 4.64 1.48 -18.08
N LEU A 77 4.45 0.81 -16.94
CA LEU A 77 4.49 1.44 -15.61
C LEU A 77 5.89 1.96 -15.22
N ILE A 78 6.95 1.22 -15.56
CA ILE A 78 8.33 1.63 -15.20
C ILE A 78 8.95 2.59 -16.21
N ARG A 79 8.43 2.64 -17.44
CA ARG A 79 8.97 3.49 -18.52
C ARG A 79 9.18 4.96 -18.13
N PRO A 80 8.26 5.65 -17.41
CA PRO A 80 8.50 7.03 -17.00
C PRO A 80 9.76 7.24 -16.15
N LEU A 81 10.21 6.20 -15.42
CA LEU A 81 11.41 6.22 -14.60
C LEU A 81 12.65 5.94 -15.46
N GLU A 82 12.56 4.98 -16.38
CA GLU A 82 13.61 4.66 -17.35
C GLU A 82 13.93 5.86 -18.23
N ASP A 83 12.90 6.51 -18.79
CA ASP A 83 13.02 7.70 -19.64
C ASP A 83 13.70 8.88 -18.90
N ARG A 84 13.63 8.89 -17.55
CA ARG A 84 14.25 9.91 -16.69
C ARG A 84 15.57 9.46 -16.05
N GLY A 85 15.99 8.21 -16.23
CA GLY A 85 17.16 7.65 -15.57
C GLY A 85 17.03 7.57 -14.03
N ILE A 86 15.80 7.47 -13.51
CA ILE A 86 15.53 7.44 -12.08
C ILE A 86 15.59 5.99 -11.58
N PRO A 87 16.46 5.67 -10.61
CA PRO A 87 16.50 4.34 -10.00
C PRO A 87 15.18 3.96 -9.35
N PHE A 88 14.83 2.68 -9.38
CA PHE A 88 13.65 2.18 -8.69
C PHE A 88 13.84 0.78 -8.12
N THR A 89 13.01 0.44 -7.15
CA THR A 89 12.88 -0.92 -6.62
C THR A 89 11.41 -1.25 -6.37
N MET A 90 11.11 -2.48 -5.97
CA MET A 90 9.74 -2.94 -5.76
C MET A 90 9.63 -4.07 -4.73
N THR A 91 8.45 -4.16 -4.13
CA THR A 91 7.92 -5.40 -3.54
C THR A 91 6.61 -5.77 -4.20
N PHE A 92 6.13 -6.98 -3.92
CA PHE A 92 4.87 -7.49 -4.42
C PHE A 92 3.72 -7.27 -3.44
N GLY A 93 2.54 -7.09 -4.01
CA GLY A 93 1.27 -7.15 -3.32
C GLY A 93 0.59 -8.50 -3.51
N ASN A 94 -0.63 -8.59 -2.96
CA ASN A 94 -1.37 -9.84 -2.99
C ASN A 94 -1.95 -10.17 -4.37
N HIS A 95 -2.13 -9.18 -5.24
CA HIS A 95 -2.70 -9.37 -6.58
C HIS A 95 -1.65 -9.67 -7.65
N ASP A 96 -0.39 -9.26 -7.47
CA ASP A 96 0.63 -9.45 -8.51
C ASP A 96 0.85 -10.92 -8.88
N GLY A 97 0.85 -11.82 -7.88
CA GLY A 97 1.05 -13.26 -8.08
C GLY A 97 -0.16 -14.01 -8.66
N GLU A 98 -1.34 -13.37 -8.74
CA GLU A 98 -2.55 -13.97 -9.30
C GLU A 98 -2.49 -14.06 -10.83
N ALA A 99 -1.64 -13.25 -11.49
CA ALA A 99 -1.40 -13.28 -12.93
C ALA A 99 -0.77 -14.59 -13.42
N ALA A 100 -0.80 -14.82 -14.74
CA ALA A 100 -0.10 -15.94 -15.39
C ALA A 100 1.43 -15.82 -15.30
N LEU A 101 1.98 -14.59 -15.27
CA LEU A 101 3.39 -14.32 -15.00
C LEU A 101 3.59 -14.30 -13.47
N LYS A 102 4.34 -15.25 -12.91
CA LYS A 102 4.46 -15.40 -11.44
C LYS A 102 5.46 -14.42 -10.83
N LYS A 103 5.38 -14.18 -9.52
CA LYS A 103 6.25 -13.23 -8.80
C LYS A 103 7.75 -13.43 -9.11
N PRO A 104 8.32 -14.65 -9.10
CA PRO A 104 9.72 -14.84 -9.49
C PRO A 104 10.02 -14.41 -10.93
N GLU A 105 9.12 -14.74 -11.87
CA GLU A 105 9.26 -14.34 -13.28
C GLU A 105 9.12 -12.81 -13.47
N GLN A 106 8.24 -12.18 -12.68
CA GLN A 106 8.12 -10.71 -12.65
C GLN A 106 9.38 -10.06 -12.08
N PHE A 107 9.99 -10.63 -11.03
CA PHE A 107 11.24 -10.11 -10.48
C PHE A 107 12.38 -10.17 -11.49
N GLU A 108 12.51 -11.29 -12.22
CA GLU A 108 13.45 -11.41 -13.34
C GLU A 108 13.15 -10.43 -14.49
N LEU A 109 11.88 -10.08 -14.72
CA LEU A 109 11.52 -9.02 -15.65
C LEU A 109 12.02 -7.65 -15.18
N TYR A 110 11.84 -7.30 -13.90
CA TYR A 110 12.35 -6.02 -13.37
C TYR A 110 13.88 -5.91 -13.48
N LYS A 111 14.62 -7.02 -13.27
CA LYS A 111 16.08 -7.09 -13.46
C LYS A 111 16.55 -6.77 -14.88
N GLN A 112 15.67 -6.79 -15.88
CA GLN A 112 16.02 -6.39 -17.25
C GLN A 112 16.16 -4.87 -17.40
N SER A 113 15.59 -4.09 -16.47
CA SER A 113 15.74 -2.63 -16.48
C SER A 113 17.08 -2.22 -15.87
N PRO A 114 17.87 -1.35 -16.52
CA PRO A 114 19.11 -0.83 -15.95
C PRO A 114 18.88 0.08 -14.74
N MET A 115 17.64 0.54 -14.54
CA MET A 115 17.27 1.40 -13.41
C MET A 115 16.80 0.60 -12.19
N PHE A 116 16.63 -0.71 -12.30
CA PHE A 116 16.19 -1.53 -11.19
C PHE A 116 17.31 -1.75 -10.17
N VAL A 117 17.05 -1.40 -8.92
CA VAL A 117 17.96 -1.54 -7.77
C VAL A 117 17.43 -2.66 -6.89
N TYR A 118 18.27 -3.64 -6.61
CA TYR A 118 17.92 -4.79 -5.78
C TYR A 118 19.16 -5.33 -5.08
N ALA A 119 18.94 -5.97 -3.94
CA ALA A 119 19.95 -6.73 -3.22
C ALA A 119 19.59 -8.22 -3.21
N ASP A 120 20.43 -9.03 -2.57
CA ASP A 120 20.17 -10.45 -2.42
C ASP A 120 18.91 -10.67 -1.56
N ALA A 121 18.08 -11.62 -1.97
CA ALA A 121 16.84 -11.93 -1.29
C ALA A 121 17.09 -12.52 0.11
N ALA A 122 16.12 -12.34 1.01
CA ALA A 122 16.20 -12.81 2.38
C ALA A 122 16.39 -14.33 2.51
N SER A 123 15.86 -15.09 1.55
CA SER A 123 16.06 -16.52 1.40
C SER A 123 15.86 -16.96 -0.05
N GLU A 124 16.21 -18.21 -0.37
CA GLU A 124 16.05 -18.77 -1.73
C GLU A 124 14.60 -18.81 -2.21
N ASP A 125 13.65 -18.97 -1.27
CA ASP A 125 12.21 -19.05 -1.56
C ASP A 125 11.50 -17.68 -1.50
N ASP A 126 12.23 -16.61 -1.18
CA ASP A 126 11.68 -15.26 -1.07
C ASP A 126 11.67 -14.53 -2.44
N ASN A 127 10.60 -13.80 -2.74
CA ASN A 127 10.45 -13.15 -4.05
C ASN A 127 11.05 -11.74 -4.14
N ALA A 128 11.04 -10.95 -3.05
CA ALA A 128 11.35 -9.52 -3.07
C ALA A 128 11.61 -8.89 -1.69
N THR A 129 12.06 -9.67 -0.72
CA THR A 129 12.51 -9.19 0.59
C THR A 129 14.00 -8.98 0.56
N PHE A 130 14.43 -7.74 0.73
CA PHE A 130 15.84 -7.37 0.71
C PHE A 130 16.05 -6.03 1.39
N CYS A 131 17.31 -5.68 1.64
CA CYS A 131 17.71 -4.43 2.28
C CYS A 131 18.63 -3.64 1.36
N LEU A 132 18.35 -2.35 1.19
CA LEU A 132 19.22 -1.41 0.49
C LEU A 132 19.88 -0.48 1.51
N SER A 133 21.12 -0.08 1.22
CA SER A 133 21.90 0.83 2.07
C SER A 133 22.16 2.14 1.32
N ILE A 134 21.94 3.26 2.01
CA ILE A 134 22.26 4.60 1.54
C ILE A 134 23.52 5.06 2.27
N ASP A 135 24.65 5.14 1.56
CA ASP A 135 25.98 5.49 2.09
C ASP A 135 26.41 4.75 3.36
N ASN A 136 25.89 3.55 3.63
CA ASN A 136 26.13 2.84 4.89
C ASN A 136 25.77 3.67 6.14
N LYS A 137 24.81 4.58 6.00
CA LYS A 137 24.30 5.46 7.06
C LYS A 137 22.80 5.27 7.33
N PHE A 138 22.06 4.78 6.34
CA PHE A 138 20.61 4.59 6.44
C PHE A 138 20.19 3.33 5.68
N LEU A 139 19.26 2.55 6.25
CA LEU A 139 18.76 1.32 5.61
C LEU A 139 17.33 1.47 5.13
N VAL A 140 17.05 0.83 4.00
CA VAL A 140 15.70 0.72 3.42
C VAL A 140 15.37 -0.77 3.34
N TYR A 141 14.50 -1.22 4.22
CA TYR A 141 13.99 -2.59 4.21
C TYR A 141 12.77 -2.68 3.29
N VAL A 142 12.79 -3.64 2.39
CA VAL A 142 11.68 -3.98 1.50
C VAL A 142 11.24 -5.40 1.86
N PHE A 143 9.96 -5.63 2.13
CA PHE A 143 9.42 -6.96 2.46
C PHE A 143 8.34 -7.41 1.47
N ASP A 144 8.41 -8.66 1.01
CA ASP A 144 7.27 -9.36 0.41
C ASP A 144 6.37 -9.91 1.52
N THR A 145 5.21 -9.29 1.70
CA THR A 145 4.18 -9.74 2.66
C THR A 145 3.33 -10.89 2.11
N HIS A 146 3.71 -11.48 0.97
CA HIS A 146 3.05 -12.57 0.30
C HIS A 146 1.68 -12.18 -0.29
N SER A 147 0.65 -13.00 -0.06
CA SER A 147 -0.69 -12.85 -0.66
C SER A 147 -1.77 -13.10 0.40
N LYS A 148 -2.86 -13.79 0.05
CA LYS A 148 -3.93 -14.13 0.99
C LYS A 148 -3.52 -15.30 1.89
N ALA A 149 -3.95 -15.27 3.15
CA ALA A 149 -3.76 -16.37 4.09
C ALA A 149 -4.89 -17.41 3.98
N PRO A 150 -4.62 -18.70 4.26
CA PRO A 150 -5.64 -19.77 4.20
C PRO A 150 -6.85 -19.56 5.13
N ASN A 151 -6.70 -18.75 6.17
CA ASN A 151 -7.75 -18.42 7.14
C ASN A 151 -8.76 -17.36 6.62
N GLY A 152 -8.64 -16.93 5.35
CA GLY A 152 -9.51 -15.93 4.74
C GLY A 152 -9.12 -14.48 5.05
N GLY A 153 -8.00 -14.26 5.73
CA GLY A 153 -7.34 -12.96 5.88
C GLY A 153 -6.19 -12.78 4.89
N TYR A 154 -5.33 -11.83 5.19
CA TYR A 154 -4.08 -11.61 4.45
C TYR A 154 -2.90 -12.25 5.17
N SER A 155 -1.87 -12.61 4.40
CA SER A 155 -0.58 -13.04 4.93
C SER A 155 0.22 -11.82 5.41
N GLY A 156 1.22 -12.07 6.25
CA GLY A 156 2.26 -11.10 6.59
C GLY A 156 3.62 -11.63 6.17
N ILE A 157 4.65 -11.04 6.76
CA ILE A 157 5.99 -11.65 6.73
C ILE A 157 6.01 -12.93 7.59
N ASN A 158 6.99 -13.80 7.36
CA ASN A 158 7.18 -15.04 8.09
C ASN A 158 8.37 -14.95 9.07
N ALA A 159 8.56 -15.98 9.89
CA ALA A 159 9.63 -16.03 10.88
C ALA A 159 11.04 -16.00 10.26
N GLN A 160 11.22 -16.55 9.06
CA GLN A 160 12.50 -16.53 8.36
C GLN A 160 12.87 -15.11 7.91
N GLN A 161 11.91 -14.37 7.35
CA GLN A 161 12.11 -12.95 6.99
C GLN A 161 12.40 -12.09 8.23
N LEU A 162 11.75 -12.38 9.37
CA LEU A 162 12.00 -11.66 10.61
C LEU A 162 13.41 -11.93 11.17
N GLU A 163 13.87 -13.17 11.12
CA GLU A 163 15.23 -13.54 11.56
C GLU A 163 16.31 -13.00 10.61
N TRP A 164 16.03 -13.01 9.31
CA TRP A 164 16.88 -12.34 8.32
C TRP A 164 17.01 -10.84 8.62
N TYR A 165 15.91 -10.16 8.95
CA TYR A 165 15.95 -8.74 9.32
C TYR A 165 16.88 -8.50 10.52
N ARG A 166 16.76 -9.31 11.59
CA ARG A 166 17.65 -9.22 12.76
C ARG A 166 19.10 -9.45 12.37
N THR A 167 19.37 -10.44 11.52
CA THR A 167 20.72 -10.73 11.01
C THR A 167 21.31 -9.54 10.27
N VAL A 168 20.55 -8.89 9.39
CA VAL A 168 20.99 -7.68 8.67
C VAL A 168 21.21 -6.52 9.64
N ARG A 169 20.26 -6.25 10.53
CA ARG A 169 20.35 -5.18 11.55
C ARG A 169 21.61 -5.34 12.40
N ASP A 170 21.87 -6.56 12.89
CA ASP A 170 22.95 -6.88 13.82
C ASP A 170 24.30 -7.10 13.11
N SER A 171 24.36 -6.99 11.78
CA SER A 171 25.61 -6.97 11.02
C SER A 171 26.37 -5.64 11.15
N TYR A 172 25.69 -4.60 11.63
CA TYR A 172 26.27 -3.28 11.93
C TYR A 172 26.65 -3.21 13.41
N GLU A 173 27.81 -2.61 13.72
CA GLU A 173 28.26 -2.42 15.11
C GLU A 173 27.23 -1.64 15.94
N THR A 174 26.58 -0.65 15.31
CA THR A 174 25.38 0.01 15.82
C THR A 174 24.32 -0.04 14.73
N PRO A 175 23.10 -0.52 15.02
CA PRO A 175 22.01 -0.53 14.04
C PRO A 175 21.79 0.84 13.42
N LEU A 176 21.76 0.89 12.09
CA LEU A 176 21.55 2.13 11.35
C LEU A 176 20.07 2.54 11.34
N PRO A 177 19.76 3.85 11.35
CA PRO A 177 18.39 4.32 11.17
C PRO A 177 17.80 3.78 9.87
N SER A 178 16.52 3.42 9.88
CA SER A 178 15.90 2.73 8.77
C SER A 178 14.42 3.01 8.56
N LEU A 179 13.96 2.80 7.32
CA LEU A 179 12.54 2.76 6.95
C LEU A 179 12.19 1.40 6.36
N VAL A 180 10.96 0.97 6.61
CA VAL A 180 10.41 -0.28 6.12
C VAL A 180 9.30 0.01 5.12
N PHE A 181 9.35 -0.67 3.98
CA PHE A 181 8.34 -0.61 2.93
C PHE A 181 7.79 -2.00 2.65
N GLN A 182 6.47 -2.16 2.74
CA GLN A 182 5.80 -3.40 2.41
C GLN A 182 4.41 -3.15 1.85
N HIS A 183 3.73 -4.19 1.38
CA HIS A 183 2.40 -4.02 0.82
C HIS A 183 1.32 -4.05 1.92
N ILE A 184 1.23 -5.15 2.68
CA ILE A 184 0.13 -5.42 3.61
C ILE A 184 0.43 -4.80 4.99
N PRO A 185 -0.52 -4.10 5.65
CA PRO A 185 -0.33 -3.53 6.98
C PRO A 185 -0.17 -4.61 8.07
N THR A 186 0.49 -4.24 9.18
CA THR A 186 0.55 -5.09 10.37
C THR A 186 -0.66 -4.87 11.30
N PRO A 187 -0.95 -5.78 12.24
CA PRO A 187 -2.07 -5.62 13.17
C PRO A 187 -2.03 -4.33 14.01
N GLU A 188 -0.86 -3.78 14.29
CA GLU A 188 -0.64 -2.54 15.07
C GLU A 188 -1.24 -1.30 14.41
N TYR A 189 -1.57 -1.35 13.11
CA TYR A 189 -2.35 -0.28 12.48
C TYR A 189 -3.73 -0.09 13.12
N PHE A 190 -4.28 -1.10 13.81
CA PHE A 190 -5.48 -0.94 14.62
C PHE A 190 -5.27 -0.18 15.94
N ASP A 191 -4.03 -0.08 16.43
CA ASP A 191 -3.71 0.59 17.68
C ASP A 191 -3.48 2.10 17.52
N VAL A 192 -3.31 2.56 16.27
CA VAL A 192 -3.14 3.99 15.94
C VAL A 192 -4.40 4.66 15.38
N ILE A 193 -5.48 3.89 15.25
CA ILE A 193 -6.80 4.37 14.83
C ILE A 193 -7.82 4.22 15.96
N LYS A 194 -8.93 4.95 15.87
CA LYS A 194 -9.92 5.02 16.93
C LYS A 194 -11.09 4.08 16.66
N LYS A 195 -11.33 3.12 17.55
CA LYS A 195 -12.56 2.34 17.56
C LYS A 195 -13.76 3.23 17.93
N VAL A 196 -14.81 3.17 17.13
CA VAL A 196 -15.99 4.03 17.24
C VAL A 196 -17.29 3.25 17.06
N ARG A 197 -18.44 3.91 17.32
CA ARG A 197 -19.76 3.34 17.01
C ARG A 197 -20.01 3.40 15.50
N ARG A 198 -20.78 2.45 14.98
CA ARG A 198 -21.16 2.29 13.56
C ARG A 198 -21.56 3.57 12.82
N PHE A 199 -22.30 4.46 13.47
CA PHE A 199 -22.85 5.67 12.85
C PHE A 199 -22.04 6.93 13.15
N THR A 200 -20.82 6.78 13.66
CA THR A 200 -19.90 7.91 13.83
C THR A 200 -19.50 8.41 12.44
N LYS A 201 -19.46 9.74 12.24
CA LYS A 201 -19.04 10.32 10.96
C LYS A 201 -17.61 9.87 10.64
N GLY A 202 -17.38 9.39 9.42
CA GLY A 202 -16.09 8.86 8.99
C GLY A 202 -15.76 7.47 9.56
N ALA A 203 -16.73 6.78 10.16
CA ALA A 203 -16.55 5.40 10.59
C ALA A 203 -16.50 4.46 9.38
N VAL A 204 -15.49 3.62 9.34
CA VAL A 204 -15.31 2.55 8.36
C VAL A 204 -15.40 1.21 9.06
N ARG A 205 -16.05 0.25 8.42
CA ARG A 205 -16.26 -1.09 8.99
C ARG A 205 -15.00 -1.92 8.78
N ALA A 206 -14.53 -2.57 9.83
CA ALA A 206 -13.51 -3.60 9.68
C ALA A 206 -14.07 -4.85 9.00
N TYR A 207 -13.20 -5.70 8.49
CA TYR A 207 -13.57 -6.98 7.88
C TYR A 207 -12.87 -8.14 8.61
N GLY A 208 -13.05 -9.37 8.12
CA GLY A 208 -12.37 -10.55 8.67
C GLY A 208 -12.77 -10.84 10.11
N ASN A 209 -11.77 -11.11 10.96
CA ASN A 209 -11.97 -11.38 12.39
C ASN A 209 -12.52 -10.18 13.18
N ARG A 210 -12.45 -8.95 12.64
CA ARG A 210 -12.96 -7.71 13.26
C ARG A 210 -14.23 -7.18 12.59
N LYS A 211 -14.95 -7.98 11.80
CA LYS A 211 -16.11 -7.54 10.97
C LYS A 211 -17.27 -6.82 11.68
N ASN A 212 -17.32 -6.83 13.01
CA ASN A 212 -18.35 -6.17 13.82
C ASN A 212 -17.86 -4.84 14.43
N GLU A 213 -16.62 -4.44 14.13
CA GLU A 213 -15.97 -3.26 14.64
C GLU A 213 -15.94 -2.14 13.59
N PHE A 214 -15.91 -0.90 14.08
CA PHE A 214 -15.88 0.30 13.26
C PHE A 214 -14.78 1.21 13.76
N PHE A 215 -14.06 1.81 12.84
CA PHE A 215 -12.89 2.63 13.13
C PHE A 215 -12.95 3.95 12.39
N THR A 216 -12.24 4.95 12.90
CA THR A 216 -11.97 6.20 12.19
C THR A 216 -10.56 6.65 12.53
N LEU A 217 -10.00 7.53 11.72
CA LEU A 217 -8.70 8.11 12.00
C LEU A 217 -8.75 8.93 13.30
N ASP A 218 -7.72 8.81 14.15
CA ASP A 218 -7.63 9.64 15.34
C ASP A 218 -7.09 11.04 14.95
N PRO A 219 -7.90 12.12 15.05
CA PRO A 219 -7.44 13.46 14.70
C PRO A 219 -6.31 13.98 15.61
N HIS A 220 -6.08 13.35 16.79
CA HIS A 220 -4.98 13.70 17.68
C HIS A 220 -3.66 13.01 17.30
N ASN A 221 -3.71 12.02 16.42
CA ASN A 221 -2.55 11.22 15.99
C ASN A 221 -2.43 11.19 14.46
N SER A 222 -2.94 12.22 13.77
CA SER A 222 -2.88 12.31 12.31
C SER A 222 -2.65 13.74 11.83
N GLY A 223 -2.07 13.86 10.63
CA GLY A 223 -1.81 15.14 9.97
C GLY A 223 -3.07 15.77 9.36
N LEU A 224 -3.00 17.07 9.06
CA LEU A 224 -4.13 17.83 8.50
C LEU A 224 -4.67 17.31 7.16
N ARG A 225 -3.81 16.64 6.37
CA ARG A 225 -4.15 16.09 5.06
C ARG A 225 -4.43 14.59 5.09
N ASP A 226 -4.36 14.00 6.27
CA ASP A 226 -4.52 12.57 6.43
C ASP A 226 -6.00 12.19 6.31
N PHE A 227 -6.24 11.03 5.73
CA PHE A 227 -7.57 10.47 5.58
C PHE A 227 -7.54 8.95 5.66
N MET A 228 -8.67 8.41 6.11
CA MET A 228 -8.92 6.98 6.22
C MET A 228 -10.30 6.70 5.64
N GLY A 229 -10.36 5.88 4.60
CA GLY A 229 -11.59 5.44 3.96
C GLY A 229 -11.82 3.94 4.07
N GLU A 230 -10.84 3.19 4.55
CA GLU A 230 -10.85 1.74 4.70
C GLU A 230 -10.27 1.32 6.05
N SER A 231 -10.80 0.23 6.61
CA SER A 231 -10.19 -0.38 7.78
C SER A 231 -8.90 -1.09 7.38
N PRO A 232 -7.84 -1.06 8.21
CA PRO A 232 -6.59 -1.74 7.89
C PRO A 232 -6.83 -3.19 7.54
N ALA A 233 -6.22 -3.61 6.44
CA ALA A 233 -6.33 -4.95 5.96
C ALA A 233 -5.19 -5.88 6.43
N ALA A 234 -5.03 -5.96 7.74
CA ALA A 234 -3.93 -6.67 8.38
C ALA A 234 -4.16 -8.19 8.53
N PRO A 235 -3.09 -8.98 8.67
CA PRO A 235 -3.15 -10.36 9.12
C PRO A 235 -3.94 -10.52 10.42
N PHE A 236 -4.58 -11.67 10.60
CA PHE A 236 -5.35 -11.93 11.83
C PHE A 236 -4.46 -12.25 13.02
N GLU A 237 -3.30 -12.82 12.77
CA GLU A 237 -2.31 -13.18 13.78
C GLU A 237 -1.17 -12.16 13.76
N ASN A 238 -0.72 -11.77 14.95
CA ASN A 238 0.47 -10.93 15.09
C ASN A 238 1.69 -11.82 15.34
N ILE A 239 2.66 -11.77 14.42
CA ILE A 239 3.90 -12.55 14.50
C ILE A 239 5.04 -11.81 15.23
N GLY A 240 4.78 -10.62 15.78
CA GLY A 240 5.77 -9.80 16.47
C GLY A 240 6.66 -8.98 15.54
N GLN A 241 6.17 -8.65 14.33
CA GLN A 241 6.95 -7.86 13.37
C GLN A 241 7.31 -6.48 13.91
N VAL A 242 6.32 -5.72 14.38
CA VAL A 242 6.57 -4.36 14.93
C VAL A 242 7.33 -4.45 16.25
N ASP A 243 7.09 -5.47 17.08
CA ASP A 243 7.87 -5.70 18.28
C ASP A 243 9.36 -5.90 17.96
N ALA A 244 9.69 -6.62 16.88
CA ALA A 244 11.07 -6.78 16.44
C ALA A 244 11.71 -5.46 15.98
N PHE A 245 10.92 -4.60 15.30
CA PHE A 245 11.36 -3.27 14.89
C PHE A 245 11.61 -2.33 16.07
N LEU A 246 10.93 -2.56 17.20
CA LEU A 246 11.12 -1.81 18.44
C LEU A 246 12.34 -2.28 19.26
N GLU A 247 12.93 -3.43 18.95
CA GLU A 247 13.99 -4.05 19.78
C GLU A 247 15.22 -3.16 19.98
N LYS A 248 15.59 -2.36 18.96
CA LYS A 248 16.79 -1.49 19.00
C LYS A 248 16.51 -0.01 18.70
N GLY A 249 15.28 0.34 18.30
CA GLY A 249 14.85 1.73 18.12
C GLY A 249 15.40 2.44 16.87
N GLU A 250 15.91 1.67 15.91
CA GLU A 250 16.50 2.13 14.65
C GLU A 250 15.49 2.21 13.51
N VAL A 251 14.41 1.42 13.57
CA VAL A 251 13.31 1.51 12.59
C VAL A 251 12.47 2.74 12.92
N LEU A 252 12.49 3.73 12.04
CA LEU A 252 11.81 5.01 12.26
C LEU A 252 10.38 5.00 11.71
N GLY A 253 10.09 4.14 10.74
CA GLY A 253 8.77 4.05 10.15
C GLY A 253 8.54 2.80 9.30
N LEU A 254 7.29 2.38 9.27
CA LEU A 254 6.75 1.29 8.46
C LEU A 254 5.66 1.86 7.55
N TYR A 255 5.90 1.81 6.25
CA TYR A 255 5.04 2.39 5.23
C TYR A 255 4.44 1.33 4.31
N VAL A 256 3.12 1.41 4.11
CA VAL A 256 2.34 0.38 3.42
C VAL A 256 1.41 0.95 2.35
N GLY A 257 0.91 0.07 1.48
CA GLY A 257 -0.14 0.35 0.50
C GLY A 257 -1.41 -0.43 0.85
N HIS A 258 -1.91 -1.20 -0.11
CA HIS A 258 -2.96 -2.22 0.01
C HIS A 258 -4.39 -1.70 0.26
N ASP A 259 -4.58 -0.79 1.21
CA ASP A 259 -5.86 -0.12 1.45
C ASP A 259 -5.89 1.22 0.71
N HIS A 260 -6.40 1.21 -0.52
CA HIS A 260 -6.15 2.27 -1.51
C HIS A 260 -6.65 3.66 -1.11
N ILE A 261 -7.67 3.74 -0.25
CA ILE A 261 -8.24 5.01 0.20
C ILE A 261 -7.82 5.40 1.62
N ASN A 262 -6.67 4.88 2.07
CA ASN A 262 -5.97 5.36 3.26
C ASN A 262 -4.73 6.16 2.88
N SER A 263 -4.51 7.27 3.57
CA SER A 263 -3.28 8.05 3.52
C SER A 263 -3.16 8.78 4.84
N PHE A 264 -2.37 8.23 5.76
CA PHE A 264 -2.10 8.86 7.05
C PHE A 264 -0.76 8.43 7.58
N VAL A 265 -0.24 9.16 8.57
CA VAL A 265 0.92 8.75 9.37
C VAL A 265 0.59 8.94 10.84
N SER A 266 0.78 7.89 11.63
CA SER A 266 0.52 7.92 13.07
C SER A 266 1.67 7.27 13.82
N ASN A 267 2.11 7.89 14.92
CA ASN A 267 3.21 7.34 15.69
C ASN A 267 2.74 6.21 16.62
N TYR A 268 3.46 5.09 16.59
CA TYR A 268 3.28 3.94 17.48
C TYR A 268 4.61 3.65 18.18
N LYS A 269 4.70 4.04 19.47
CA LYS A 269 5.87 3.76 20.32
C LYS A 269 7.22 4.19 19.71
N GLY A 270 7.23 5.30 18.96
CA GLY A 270 8.44 5.81 18.30
C GLY A 270 8.63 5.37 16.84
N ILE A 271 7.78 4.48 16.32
CA ILE A 271 7.75 4.10 14.90
C ILE A 271 6.56 4.75 14.24
N ASP A 272 6.77 5.40 13.10
CA ASP A 272 5.66 5.91 12.31
C ASP A 272 5.00 4.79 11.50
N LEU A 273 3.69 4.58 11.69
CA LEU A 273 2.88 3.66 10.89
C LEU A 273 2.14 4.49 9.84
N GLY A 274 2.52 4.32 8.57
CA GLY A 274 2.06 5.17 7.48
C GLY A 274 1.40 4.43 6.31
N TYR A 275 0.21 4.89 5.89
CA TYR A 275 -0.36 4.52 4.59
C TYR A 275 0.04 5.48 3.48
N THR A 276 0.26 4.91 2.31
CA THR A 276 0.32 5.60 1.03
C THR A 276 -0.90 5.20 0.20
N GLN A 277 -1.64 6.19 -0.28
CA GLN A 277 -2.84 5.96 -1.07
C GLN A 277 -2.52 5.27 -2.40
N GLY A 278 -3.54 4.67 -3.02
CA GLY A 278 -3.42 4.09 -4.35
C GLY A 278 -3.21 5.15 -5.44
N ALA A 279 -2.32 4.84 -6.39
CA ALA A 279 -2.01 5.68 -7.54
C ALA A 279 -2.81 5.32 -8.81
N GLY A 280 -3.46 4.15 -8.83
CA GLY A 280 -4.12 3.58 -10.02
C GLY A 280 -5.46 4.19 -10.42
N PHE A 281 -5.74 4.19 -11.73
CA PHE A 281 -7.00 4.67 -12.33
C PHE A 281 -7.82 3.56 -13.04
N ASN A 282 -7.30 2.33 -13.07
CA ASN A 282 -8.04 1.11 -13.42
C ASN A 282 -8.61 0.35 -12.20
N VAL A 283 -8.60 1.01 -11.05
CA VAL A 283 -9.00 0.48 -9.75
C VAL A 283 -9.67 1.56 -8.88
N TYR A 284 -10.43 1.12 -7.88
CA TYR A 284 -11.01 2.03 -6.90
C TYR A 284 -9.92 2.80 -6.15
N GLY A 285 -10.21 4.04 -5.74
CA GLY A 285 -9.22 4.92 -5.11
C GLY A 285 -9.80 6.28 -4.73
N PRO A 286 -9.03 7.16 -4.06
CA PRO A 286 -9.58 8.29 -3.29
C PRO A 286 -9.85 9.54 -4.16
N GLY A 287 -10.40 9.36 -5.35
CA GLY A 287 -10.68 10.45 -6.28
C GLY A 287 -9.42 11.19 -6.71
N TYR A 288 -9.44 12.52 -6.57
CA TYR A 288 -8.31 13.38 -6.87
C TYR A 288 -7.17 13.27 -5.84
N ASN A 289 -7.41 12.60 -4.70
CA ASN A 289 -6.37 12.36 -3.70
C ASN A 289 -5.50 11.14 -4.03
N ARG A 290 -5.74 10.42 -5.15
CA ARG A 290 -4.78 9.45 -5.70
C ARG A 290 -3.41 10.11 -5.78
N GLY A 291 -2.35 9.44 -5.39
CA GLY A 291 -1.09 10.12 -5.19
C GLY A 291 0.06 9.20 -4.89
N VAL A 292 1.16 9.83 -4.52
CA VAL A 292 2.39 9.20 -4.06
C VAL A 292 2.76 9.75 -2.69
N ARG A 293 3.62 9.04 -1.96
CA ARG A 293 4.25 9.54 -0.74
C ARG A 293 5.74 9.75 -0.99
N VAL A 294 6.27 10.85 -0.47
CA VAL A 294 7.66 11.26 -0.64
C VAL A 294 8.32 11.33 0.71
N PHE A 295 9.57 10.89 0.78
CA PHE A 295 10.39 10.85 1.98
C PHE A 295 11.67 11.61 1.69
N ASP A 296 11.94 12.65 2.48
CA ASP A 296 13.23 13.31 2.51
C ASP A 296 14.00 12.77 3.71
N ILE A 297 15.01 11.93 3.44
CA ILE A 297 15.89 11.33 4.45
C ILE A 297 17.14 12.20 4.53
N TYR A 298 17.57 12.52 5.74
CA TYR A 298 18.73 13.38 6.00
C TYR A 298 19.91 12.57 6.53
N GLU A 299 21.13 13.02 6.21
CA GLU A 299 22.37 12.32 6.61
C GLU A 299 22.54 12.13 8.13
N ASN A 300 21.83 12.92 8.94
CA ASN A 300 21.81 12.79 10.40
C ASN A 300 20.90 11.65 10.91
N GLY A 301 20.29 10.87 10.00
CA GLY A 301 19.42 9.76 10.33
C GLY A 301 17.94 10.13 10.55
N THR A 302 17.55 11.39 10.37
CA THR A 302 16.15 11.82 10.46
C THR A 302 15.46 11.80 9.10
N TYR A 303 14.13 11.84 9.07
CA TYR A 303 13.38 11.96 7.82
C TYR A 303 12.09 12.76 8.00
N GLU A 304 11.57 13.27 6.89
CA GLU A 304 10.25 13.89 6.79
C GLU A 304 9.47 13.25 5.64
N THR A 305 8.15 13.19 5.76
CA THR A 305 7.28 12.65 4.70
C THR A 305 6.12 13.57 4.35
N ARG A 306 5.72 13.54 3.08
CA ARG A 306 4.55 14.26 2.54
C ARG A 306 3.89 13.44 1.43
N THR A 307 2.67 13.80 1.07
CA THR A 307 1.99 13.26 -0.12
C THR A 307 1.91 14.29 -1.23
N SER A 308 1.91 13.79 -2.46
CA SER A 308 1.70 14.58 -3.67
C SER A 308 0.58 13.93 -4.49
N THR A 309 -0.55 14.64 -4.59
CA THR A 309 -1.78 14.09 -5.16
C THR A 309 -1.99 14.48 -6.61
N PHE A 310 -2.78 13.69 -7.32
CA PHE A 310 -3.21 13.99 -8.69
C PHE A 310 -3.92 15.34 -8.78
N GLY A 311 -4.78 15.67 -7.80
CA GLY A 311 -5.47 16.96 -7.77
C GLY A 311 -4.51 18.15 -7.69
N GLU A 312 -3.43 18.02 -6.92
CA GLU A 312 -2.41 19.07 -6.76
C GLU A 312 -1.50 19.17 -7.99
N LEU A 313 -1.06 18.04 -8.53
CA LEU A 313 -0.08 17.98 -9.61
C LEU A 313 -0.71 18.16 -11.00
N CYS A 314 -1.90 17.61 -11.20
CA CYS A 314 -2.55 17.46 -12.51
C CYS A 314 -3.86 18.24 -12.64
N GLY A 315 -4.35 18.84 -11.55
CA GLY A 315 -5.64 19.51 -11.50
C GLY A 315 -6.83 18.55 -11.61
N LYS A 316 -7.92 19.00 -12.24
CA LYS A 316 -9.17 18.23 -12.39
C LYS A 316 -9.34 17.55 -13.75
N GLY A 317 -8.33 17.62 -14.61
CA GLY A 317 -8.37 17.04 -15.95
C GLY A 317 -8.05 15.55 -15.90
N VAL A 318 -9.08 14.72 -16.05
CA VAL A 318 -8.99 13.25 -16.21
C VAL A 318 -9.42 12.85 -17.62
N ASP A 319 -8.82 11.80 -18.16
CA ASP A 319 -9.07 11.29 -19.50
C ASP A 319 -10.53 10.79 -19.65
N ASN A 320 -10.97 9.92 -18.73
CA ASN A 320 -12.33 9.38 -18.73
C ASN A 320 -13.08 9.72 -17.44
N LYS A 321 -13.87 10.81 -17.50
CA LYS A 321 -14.65 11.30 -16.34
C LYS A 321 -15.64 10.28 -15.78
N ALA A 322 -16.28 9.46 -16.63
CA ALA A 322 -17.25 8.47 -16.19
C ALA A 322 -16.57 7.31 -15.44
N LYS A 323 -15.46 6.81 -15.99
CA LYS A 323 -14.62 5.78 -15.36
C LYS A 323 -14.00 6.29 -14.06
N PHE A 324 -13.50 7.52 -14.04
CA PHE A 324 -12.99 8.17 -12.84
C PHE A 324 -14.05 8.28 -11.74
N ALA A 325 -15.26 8.73 -12.08
CA ALA A 325 -16.37 8.78 -11.12
C ALA A 325 -16.72 7.38 -10.61
N LEU A 326 -16.84 6.39 -11.50
CA LEU A 326 -17.11 5.00 -11.11
C LEU A 326 -16.08 4.49 -10.10
N TYR A 327 -14.78 4.62 -10.38
CA TYR A 327 -13.72 4.14 -9.48
C TYR A 327 -13.49 5.02 -8.26
N SER A 328 -14.02 6.24 -8.20
CA SER A 328 -13.91 7.08 -7.00
C SER A 328 -15.01 6.80 -5.98
N TYR A 329 -16.12 6.19 -6.42
CA TYR A 329 -17.24 5.79 -5.58
C TYR A 329 -17.47 4.28 -5.55
N ALA A 330 -16.64 3.51 -6.25
CA ALA A 330 -16.69 2.07 -6.25
C ALA A 330 -16.46 1.57 -4.82
N PRO A 331 -17.22 0.56 -4.38
CA PRO A 331 -17.00 -0.05 -3.09
C PRO A 331 -15.63 -0.71 -3.03
N THR A 332 -15.00 -0.59 -1.87
CA THR A 332 -13.68 -1.13 -1.52
C THR A 332 -13.65 -2.67 -1.53
N SER A 333 -14.79 -3.32 -1.32
CA SER A 333 -14.95 -4.77 -1.55
C SER A 333 -16.40 -5.20 -1.76
N VAL A 334 -16.60 -6.26 -2.55
CA VAL A 334 -17.91 -6.89 -2.80
C VAL A 334 -18.53 -7.46 -1.51
N SER A 335 -17.70 -7.94 -0.58
CA SER A 335 -18.13 -8.47 0.72
C SER A 335 -18.72 -7.39 1.64
N GLN A 336 -18.18 -6.17 1.62
CA GLN A 336 -18.72 -5.06 2.39
C GLN A 336 -20.07 -4.57 1.84
N VAL A 337 -20.24 -4.54 0.51
CA VAL A 337 -21.52 -4.18 -0.13
C VAL A 337 -22.60 -5.20 0.17
N THR A 338 -22.32 -6.48 -0.05
CA THR A 338 -23.29 -7.55 0.18
C THR A 338 -23.73 -7.63 1.64
N THR A 339 -22.83 -7.34 2.58
CA THR A 339 -23.15 -7.28 4.01
C THR A 339 -24.01 -6.07 4.36
N ALA A 340 -23.67 -4.89 3.84
CA ALA A 340 -24.44 -3.66 4.05
C ALA A 340 -25.88 -3.82 3.51
N VAL A 341 -26.05 -4.36 2.30
CA VAL A 341 -27.36 -4.60 1.68
C VAL A 341 -28.21 -5.55 2.52
N LYS A 342 -27.63 -6.66 3.02
CA LYS A 342 -28.34 -7.62 3.89
C LYS A 342 -28.80 -6.96 5.20
N GLU A 343 -27.95 -6.15 5.83
CA GLU A 343 -28.31 -5.46 7.07
C GLU A 343 -29.40 -4.41 6.87
N PHE A 344 -29.35 -3.63 5.78
CA PHE A 344 -30.41 -2.67 5.45
C PHE A 344 -31.76 -3.36 5.17
N ALA A 345 -31.74 -4.52 4.51
CA ALA A 345 -32.96 -5.30 4.29
C ALA A 345 -33.59 -5.79 5.60
N VAL A 346 -32.76 -6.22 6.57
CA VAL A 346 -33.23 -6.66 7.91
C VAL A 346 -33.82 -5.49 8.70
N VAL A 347 -33.16 -4.32 8.71
CA VAL A 347 -33.66 -3.12 9.41
C VAL A 347 -34.98 -2.64 8.79
N ALA A 348 -35.07 -2.59 7.46
CA ALA A 348 -36.30 -2.22 6.77
C ALA A 348 -37.45 -3.19 7.08
N GLY A 349 -37.17 -4.50 7.11
CA GLY A 349 -38.14 -5.53 7.50
C GLY A 349 -38.63 -5.38 8.94
N ALA A 350 -37.74 -5.09 9.89
CA ALA A 350 -38.09 -4.89 11.29
C ALA A 350 -38.98 -3.64 11.51
N VAL A 351 -38.67 -2.53 10.84
CA VAL A 351 -39.48 -1.30 10.90
C VAL A 351 -40.89 -1.56 10.33
N ALA A 352 -41.00 -2.29 9.22
CA ALA A 352 -42.28 -2.66 8.64
C ALA A 352 -43.11 -3.57 9.58
N ALA A 353 -42.47 -4.52 10.27
CA ALA A 353 -43.13 -5.39 11.24
C ALA A 353 -43.66 -4.61 12.45
N VAL A 354 -42.87 -3.68 13.00
CA VAL A 354 -43.30 -2.81 14.11
C VAL A 354 -44.45 -1.89 13.67
N ALA A 355 -44.38 -1.30 12.48
CA ALA A 355 -45.48 -0.49 11.94
C ALA A 355 -46.77 -1.31 11.76
N GLY A 356 -46.65 -2.56 11.32
CA GLY A 356 -47.77 -3.51 11.23
C GLY A 356 -48.40 -3.81 12.59
N ILE A 357 -47.59 -4.08 13.61
CA ILE A 357 -48.04 -4.33 14.99
C ILE A 357 -48.73 -3.08 15.57
N VAL A 358 -48.16 -1.88 15.39
CA VAL A 358 -48.78 -0.62 15.83
C VAL A 358 -50.13 -0.38 15.15
N LYS A 359 -50.26 -0.70 13.86
CA LYS A 359 -51.52 -0.57 13.11
C LYS A 359 -52.58 -1.59 13.55
N LEU A 360 -52.16 -2.79 13.96
CA LEU A 360 -53.02 -3.82 14.56
C LEU A 360 -53.50 -3.43 15.97
N ILE A 361 -52.64 -2.81 16.78
CA ILE A 361 -52.99 -2.32 18.12
C ILE A 361 -53.97 -1.14 18.06
N LYS A 362 -53.82 -0.23 17.08
CA LYS A 362 -54.72 0.92 16.90
C LYS A 362 -56.10 0.58 16.29
N LYS A 363 -56.32 -0.67 15.87
CA LYS A 363 -57.58 -1.15 15.29
C LYS A 363 -58.45 -1.96 16.28
N LYS A 364 -57.96 -2.15 17.51
CA LYS A 364 -58.77 -2.53 18.67
C LYS A 364 -59.03 -1.27 19.49
#